data_AF-A0A662V7Y6-F1
#
_entry.id   AF-A0A662V7Y6-F1
#
_cell.length_a   1.000
_cell.length_b   1.000
_cell.length_c   1.000
_cell.angle_alpha   90.00
_cell.angle_beta   90.00
_cell.angle_gamma   90.00
#
_symmetry.space_group_name_H-M   'P 1'
#
loop_
_entity.id
_entity.type
_entity.pdbx_description
1 polymer ?
#
loop_
_entity_poly.entity_id
_entity_poly.type
_entity_poly.pdbx_seq_one_letter_code
_entity_poly.pdbx_strand_id
1 'polypeptide(L)'
;MDWRVLSEIIKLVGKPQLHDIDLKYLELKTYLVDVSLLREHEEIIPEHVEFVKKLILSYRAIKYPILVDARTLTVLDGHHRLYVVKELGLKYIPVFFVDYTKSYVDVTSFRKEYRVTKVLVIRRAISRKKFPPRTSRHVLIGAQVPASLVPLTALKRAYTNTLPILHIGNYSEYAINGT
;
A
#
# COMPACT_ATOMS: atom_id res chain seq x y z
N MET A 1 2.35 19.55 -1.01
CA MET A 1 1.26 18.92 -1.78
C MET A 1 1.52 19.21 -3.26
N ASP A 2 1.57 18.20 -4.13
CA ASP A 2 1.64 18.42 -5.58
C ASP A 2 0.22 18.44 -6.17
N TRP A 3 -0.29 19.66 -6.39
CA TRP A 3 -1.65 19.87 -6.92
C TRP A 3 -1.83 19.38 -8.35
N ARG A 4 -0.75 19.30 -9.14
CA ARG A 4 -0.83 18.80 -10.53
C ARG A 4 -1.07 17.30 -10.52
N VAL A 5 -0.30 16.57 -9.71
CA VAL A 5 -0.49 15.12 -9.52
C VAL A 5 -1.88 14.83 -8.97
N LEU A 6 -2.31 15.57 -7.93
CA LEU A 6 -3.63 15.35 -7.33
C LEU A 6 -4.77 15.59 -8.33
N SER A 7 -4.72 16.67 -9.13
CA SER A 7 -5.71 16.94 -10.18
C SER A 7 -5.80 15.80 -11.19
N GLU A 8 -4.67 15.25 -11.63
CA GLU A 8 -4.65 14.13 -12.57
C GLU A 8 -5.20 12.84 -11.94
N ILE A 9 -4.89 12.57 -10.67
CA ILE A 9 -5.46 11.42 -9.94
C ILE A 9 -6.97 11.59 -9.81
N ILE A 10 -7.48 12.79 -9.46
CA ILE A 10 -8.92 13.08 -9.41
C ILE A 10 -9.62 12.75 -10.73
N LYS A 11 -9.00 13.09 -11.87
CA LYS A 11 -9.56 12.75 -13.19
C LYS A 11 -9.57 11.24 -13.46
N LEU A 12 -8.63 10.48 -12.87
CA LEU A 12 -8.51 9.03 -13.07
C LEU A 12 -9.48 8.22 -12.21
N VAL A 13 -9.67 8.60 -10.94
CA VAL A 13 -10.51 7.83 -9.99
C VAL A 13 -11.86 8.49 -9.66
N GLY A 14 -12.03 9.77 -9.99
CA GLY A 14 -13.19 10.56 -9.57
C GLY A 14 -13.05 11.14 -8.16
N LYS A 15 -13.66 12.30 -7.93
CA LYS A 15 -13.63 13.02 -6.65
C LYS A 15 -14.16 12.21 -5.44
N PRO A 16 -15.30 11.49 -5.54
CA PRO A 16 -15.84 10.75 -4.40
C PRO A 16 -14.84 9.74 -3.82
N GLN A 17 -14.13 9.01 -4.70
CA GLN A 17 -13.15 8.01 -4.30
C GLN A 17 -11.93 8.58 -3.55
N LEU A 18 -11.70 9.90 -3.57
CA LEU A 18 -10.55 10.55 -2.94
C LEU A 18 -10.89 11.37 -1.69
N HIS A 19 -12.14 11.83 -1.57
CA HIS A 19 -12.56 12.76 -0.51
C HIS A 19 -13.11 12.06 0.74
N ASP A 20 -13.42 10.76 0.65
CA ASP A 20 -13.92 9.97 1.79
C ASP A 20 -12.83 9.60 2.80
N ILE A 21 -11.58 10.01 2.60
CA ILE A 21 -10.44 9.58 3.41
C ILE A 21 -9.89 10.77 4.19
N ASP A 22 -10.05 10.77 5.51
CA ASP A 22 -9.33 11.69 6.37
C ASP A 22 -7.86 11.24 6.51
N LEU A 23 -7.05 11.67 5.55
CA LEU A 23 -5.66 11.31 5.41
C LEU A 23 -4.83 11.67 6.64
N LYS A 24 -5.23 12.68 7.43
CA LYS A 24 -4.50 13.08 8.64
C LYS A 24 -4.45 11.95 9.67
N TYR A 25 -5.41 11.04 9.63
CA TYR A 25 -5.44 9.90 10.54
C TYR A 25 -4.70 8.68 10.01
N LEU A 26 -4.50 8.53 8.69
CA LEU A 26 -3.84 7.38 8.07
C LEU A 26 -2.37 7.63 7.74
N GLU A 27 -2.02 8.84 7.31
CA GLU A 27 -0.70 9.17 6.80
C GLU A 27 0.41 8.92 7.84
N LEU A 28 1.48 8.25 7.39
CA LEU A 28 2.63 7.84 8.20
C LEU A 28 2.28 6.93 9.38
N LYS A 29 1.21 6.15 9.25
CA LYS A 29 0.80 5.15 10.24
C LYS A 29 0.59 3.78 9.61
N THR A 30 0.64 2.76 10.47
CA THR A 30 0.47 1.35 10.06
C THR A 30 -0.91 0.84 10.47
N TYR A 31 -1.61 0.18 9.55
CA TYR A 31 -2.92 -0.43 9.76
C TYR A 31 -2.95 -1.85 9.21
N LEU A 32 -3.82 -2.70 9.74
CA LEU A 32 -4.22 -3.92 9.04
C LEU A 32 -5.28 -3.59 7.99
N VAL A 33 -5.02 -4.02 6.76
CA VAL A 33 -5.90 -3.73 5.63
C VAL A 33 -6.27 -5.02 4.92
N ASP A 34 -7.53 -5.14 4.54
CA ASP A 34 -8.01 -6.26 3.74
C ASP A 34 -7.31 -6.27 2.37
N VAL A 35 -6.72 -7.41 2.02
CA VAL A 35 -5.88 -7.57 0.82
C VAL A 35 -6.65 -7.38 -0.48
N SER A 36 -7.98 -7.49 -0.46
CA SER A 36 -8.87 -7.30 -1.62
C SER A 36 -9.00 -5.82 -2.03
N LEU A 37 -8.66 -4.89 -1.14
CA LEU A 37 -8.79 -3.46 -1.36
C LEU A 37 -7.58 -2.85 -2.07
N LEU A 38 -6.46 -3.57 -2.01
CA LEU A 38 -5.16 -3.11 -2.47
C LEU A 38 -5.01 -3.34 -3.97
N ARG A 39 -4.44 -2.35 -4.66
CA ARG A 39 -4.25 -2.34 -6.11
C ARG A 39 -2.77 -2.37 -6.44
N GLU A 40 -2.32 -3.41 -7.15
CA GLU A 40 -0.92 -3.52 -7.56
C GLU A 40 -0.69 -2.87 -8.93
N HIS A 41 0.32 -1.99 -9.04
CA HIS A 41 0.75 -1.42 -10.33
C HIS A 41 1.89 -2.17 -11.01
N GLU A 42 2.49 -3.16 -10.36
CA GLU A 42 3.66 -3.89 -10.83
C GLU A 42 3.46 -5.41 -10.67
N GLU A 43 4.02 -6.18 -11.59
CA GLU A 43 4.05 -7.64 -11.55
C GLU A 43 5.06 -8.18 -10.52
N ILE A 44 4.93 -9.46 -10.18
CA ILE A 44 5.85 -10.15 -9.28
C ILE A 44 6.90 -10.95 -10.04
N ILE A 45 7.95 -11.37 -9.32
CA ILE A 45 8.97 -12.29 -9.81
C ILE A 45 8.72 -13.61 -9.07
N PRO A 46 8.31 -14.70 -9.76
CA PRO A 46 7.95 -15.96 -9.11
C PRO A 46 9.02 -16.51 -8.16
N GLU A 47 10.29 -16.45 -8.56
CA GLU A 47 11.41 -16.93 -7.75
C GLU A 47 11.57 -16.09 -6.48
N HIS A 48 11.32 -14.78 -6.57
CA HIS A 48 11.36 -13.89 -5.42
C HIS A 48 10.14 -14.07 -4.51
N VAL A 49 8.97 -14.40 -5.06
CA VAL A 49 7.78 -14.78 -4.27
C VAL A 49 8.11 -16.00 -3.40
N GLU A 50 8.71 -17.04 -3.97
CA GLU A 50 9.04 -18.26 -3.22
C GLU A 50 10.06 -17.98 -2.10
N PHE A 51 11.06 -17.14 -2.38
CA PHE A 51 12.00 -16.69 -1.35
C PHE A 51 11.28 -15.92 -0.22
N VAL A 52 10.44 -14.94 -0.57
CA VAL A 52 9.66 -14.15 0.40
C VAL A 52 8.73 -15.03 1.22
N LYS A 53 8.10 -16.04 0.59
CA LYS A 53 7.23 -17.02 1.25
C LYS A 53 7.98 -17.82 2.31
N LYS A 54 9.16 -18.36 1.98
CA LYS A 54 10.01 -19.09 2.95
C LYS A 54 10.38 -18.22 4.14
N LEU A 55 10.75 -16.95 3.91
CA LEU A 55 11.04 -16.01 5.00
C LEU A 55 9.81 -15.78 5.88
N ILE A 56 8.66 -15.45 5.29
CA ILE A 56 7.41 -15.18 6.03
C ILE A 56 7.01 -16.38 6.88
N LEU A 57 7.08 -17.60 6.34
CA LEU A 57 6.74 -18.83 7.05
C LEU A 57 7.74 -19.14 8.17
N SER A 58 9.03 -18.95 7.93
CA SER A 58 10.08 -19.13 8.94
C SER A 58 9.91 -18.17 10.12
N TYR A 59 9.66 -16.89 9.85
CA TYR A 59 9.43 -15.90 10.90
C TYR A 59 8.03 -15.96 11.53
N ARG A 60 7.09 -16.66 10.90
CA ARG A 60 5.68 -16.74 11.29
C ARG A 60 5.01 -15.36 11.46
N ALA A 61 5.54 -14.35 10.77
CA ALA A 61 5.10 -12.97 10.86
C ALA A 61 5.47 -12.15 9.61
N ILE A 62 4.70 -11.08 9.36
CA ILE A 62 5.06 -10.01 8.43
C ILE A 62 5.88 -8.97 9.20
N LYS A 63 7.20 -8.98 8.97
CA LYS A 63 8.14 -8.11 9.71
C LYS A 63 7.94 -6.64 9.45
N TYR A 64 7.74 -6.28 8.18
CA TYR A 64 7.58 -4.90 7.73
C TYR A 64 6.28 -4.77 6.94
N PRO A 65 5.52 -3.68 7.14
CA PRO A 65 4.31 -3.42 6.37
C PRO A 65 4.66 -3.17 4.90
N ILE A 66 3.67 -3.35 4.03
CA ILE A 66 3.76 -2.88 2.64
C ILE A 66 3.50 -1.37 2.59
N LEU A 67 4.09 -0.66 1.63
CA LEU A 67 3.89 0.78 1.46
C LEU A 67 2.71 1.02 0.52
N VAL A 68 1.74 1.84 0.91
CA VAL A 68 0.51 2.05 0.13
C VAL A 68 0.15 3.53 0.08
N ASP A 69 -0.26 4.00 -1.10
CA ASP A 69 -0.91 5.29 -1.24
C ASP A 69 -2.30 5.27 -0.58
N ALA A 70 -2.49 6.08 0.44
CA ALA A 70 -3.71 6.13 1.23
C ALA A 70 -4.93 6.55 0.42
N ARG A 71 -4.75 7.36 -0.63
CA ARG A 71 -5.84 7.89 -1.46
C ARG A 71 -6.43 6.86 -2.42
N THR A 72 -5.56 6.03 -2.99
CA THR A 72 -5.95 5.12 -4.08
C THR A 72 -5.81 3.65 -3.73
N LEU A 73 -5.29 3.34 -2.54
CA LEU A 73 -4.92 1.99 -2.10
C LEU A 73 -3.94 1.30 -3.07
N THR A 74 -3.16 2.10 -3.80
CA THR A 74 -2.12 1.59 -4.70
C THR A 74 -0.91 1.16 -3.89
N VAL A 75 -0.49 -0.09 -4.09
CA VAL A 75 0.71 -0.66 -3.46
C VAL A 75 1.94 -0.04 -4.09
N LEU A 76 2.72 0.74 -3.33
CA LEU A 76 3.94 1.40 -3.82
C LEU A 76 5.18 0.51 -3.63
N ASP A 77 5.22 -0.29 -2.56
CA ASP A 77 6.27 -1.29 -2.31
C ASP A 77 5.70 -2.51 -1.58
N GLY A 78 6.28 -3.69 -1.84
CA GLY A 78 5.91 -4.93 -1.16
C GLY A 78 4.96 -5.86 -1.93
N HIS A 79 4.93 -5.79 -3.27
CA HIS A 79 4.07 -6.60 -4.15
C HIS A 79 4.21 -8.10 -3.91
N HIS A 80 5.44 -8.61 -3.75
CA HIS A 80 5.67 -10.03 -3.46
C HIS A 80 5.12 -10.43 -2.08
N ARG A 81 5.23 -9.56 -1.07
CA ARG A 81 4.64 -9.81 0.26
C ARG A 81 3.12 -9.89 0.17
N LEU A 82 2.49 -8.96 -0.55
CA LEU A 82 1.05 -9.00 -0.79
C LEU A 82 0.63 -10.27 -1.52
N TYR A 83 1.37 -10.67 -2.55
CA TYR A 83 1.11 -11.91 -3.29
C TYR A 83 1.16 -13.13 -2.36
N VAL A 84 2.23 -13.27 -1.56
CA VAL A 84 2.35 -14.40 -0.61
C VAL A 84 1.20 -14.42 0.39
N VAL A 85 0.81 -13.26 0.94
CA VAL A 85 -0.32 -13.19 1.88
C VAL A 85 -1.61 -13.68 1.22
N LYS A 86 -1.89 -13.24 -0.02
CA LYS A 86 -3.04 -13.70 -0.80
C LYS A 86 -2.97 -15.21 -1.08
N GLU A 87 -1.80 -15.71 -1.48
CA GLU A 87 -1.56 -17.13 -1.77
C GLU A 87 -1.75 -18.03 -0.53
N LEU A 88 -1.37 -17.55 0.65
CA LEU A 88 -1.57 -18.24 1.92
C LEU A 88 -3.03 -18.17 2.44
N GLY A 89 -3.95 -17.56 1.68
CA GLY A 89 -5.36 -17.40 2.06
C GLY A 89 -5.55 -16.47 3.26
N LEU A 90 -4.62 -15.56 3.52
CA LEU A 90 -4.72 -14.58 4.59
C LEU A 90 -5.50 -13.35 4.10
N LYS A 91 -6.40 -12.85 4.94
CA LYS A 91 -7.33 -11.80 4.57
C LYS A 91 -6.74 -10.39 4.72
N TYR A 92 -5.81 -10.21 5.65
CA TYR A 92 -5.26 -8.90 5.99
C TYR A 92 -3.73 -8.85 5.85
N ILE A 93 -3.20 -7.65 5.68
CA ILE A 93 -1.76 -7.37 5.67
C ILE A 93 -1.47 -6.04 6.38
N PRO A 94 -0.35 -5.90 7.12
CA PRO A 94 0.05 -4.60 7.62
C PRO A 94 0.47 -3.68 6.46
N VAL A 95 -0.10 -2.49 6.46
CA VAL A 95 0.08 -1.43 5.47
C VAL A 95 0.56 -0.18 6.17
N PHE A 96 1.64 0.42 5.67
CA PHE A 96 2.08 1.75 6.06
C PHE A 96 1.58 2.73 5.01
N PHE A 97 0.73 3.65 5.44
CA PHE A 97 0.06 4.59 4.56
C PHE A 97 0.88 5.85 4.34
N VAL A 98 0.91 6.31 3.09
CA VAL A 98 1.48 7.60 2.71
C VAL A 98 0.53 8.35 1.81
N ASP A 99 0.62 9.68 1.80
CA ASP A 99 -0.03 10.47 0.75
C ASP A 99 0.93 10.59 -0.43
N TYR A 100 0.71 9.77 -1.46
CA TYR A 100 1.62 9.70 -2.60
C TYR A 100 1.70 11.01 -3.39
N THR A 101 0.73 11.91 -3.22
CA THR A 101 0.74 13.24 -3.86
C THR A 101 1.68 14.24 -3.17
N LYS A 102 2.18 13.94 -1.97
CA LYS A 102 3.12 14.81 -1.25
C LYS A 102 4.56 14.60 -1.71
N SER A 103 5.36 15.65 -1.58
CA SER A 103 6.75 15.71 -2.05
C SER A 103 7.72 14.80 -1.28
N TYR A 104 7.34 14.37 -0.07
CA TYR A 104 8.18 13.46 0.71
C TYR A 104 8.17 12.02 0.16
N VAL A 105 7.24 11.68 -0.74
CA VAL A 105 7.30 10.43 -1.48
C VAL A 105 7.81 10.73 -2.87
N ASP A 106 8.95 10.17 -3.24
CA ASP A 106 9.51 10.31 -4.59
C ASP A 106 9.41 8.98 -5.35
N VAL A 107 9.42 9.07 -6.68
CA VAL A 107 9.43 7.90 -7.56
C VAL A 107 10.41 8.08 -8.71
N THR A 108 11.26 7.07 -8.88
CA THR A 108 12.18 6.95 -10.01
C THR A 108 12.00 5.59 -10.69
N SER A 109 12.63 5.41 -11.84
CA SER A 109 12.67 4.10 -12.50
C SER A 109 13.90 3.33 -12.09
N PHE A 110 13.76 2.03 -11.82
CA PHE A 110 14.90 1.11 -11.72
C PHE A 110 15.54 0.83 -13.09
N ARG A 111 14.81 1.07 -14.18
CA ARG A 111 15.15 0.68 -15.55
C ARG A 111 15.05 1.90 -16.46
N LYS A 112 16.16 2.32 -17.09
CA LYS A 112 16.26 3.58 -17.84
C LYS A 112 15.25 3.68 -18.99
N GLU A 113 14.84 2.56 -19.56
CA GLU A 113 13.88 2.45 -20.64
C GLU A 113 12.43 2.71 -20.22
N TYR A 114 12.12 2.69 -18.92
CA TYR A 114 10.80 3.02 -18.41
C TYR A 114 10.78 4.44 -17.86
N ARG A 115 9.88 5.26 -18.40
CA ARG A 115 9.49 6.52 -17.75
C ARG A 115 8.47 6.21 -16.67
N VAL A 116 8.79 6.54 -15.42
CA VAL A 116 7.90 6.35 -14.27
C VAL A 116 7.52 7.70 -13.69
N THR A 117 6.23 7.91 -13.45
CA THR A 117 5.68 9.07 -12.73
C THR A 117 4.61 8.59 -11.77
N LYS A 118 4.31 9.39 -10.74
CA LYS A 118 3.27 9.08 -9.75
C LYS A 118 1.91 8.80 -10.41
N VAL A 119 1.50 9.68 -11.33
CA VAL A 119 0.25 9.53 -12.08
C VAL A 119 0.24 8.23 -12.88
N LEU A 120 1.37 7.84 -13.49
CA LEU A 120 1.46 6.61 -14.26
C LEU A 120 1.40 5.37 -13.36
N VAL A 121 2.04 5.37 -12.19
CA VAL A 121 1.93 4.31 -11.18
C VAL A 121 0.46 4.09 -10.79
N ILE A 122 -0.25 5.16 -10.43
CA ILE A 122 -1.66 5.10 -10.08
C ILE A 122 -2.51 4.59 -11.24
N ARG A 123 -2.29 5.12 -12.46
CA ARG A 123 -3.00 4.67 -13.67
C ARG A 123 -2.84 3.17 -13.92
N ARG A 124 -1.61 2.65 -13.75
CA ARG A 124 -1.28 1.23 -13.96
C ARG A 124 -1.96 0.32 -12.95
N ALA A 125 -2.07 0.75 -11.69
CA ALA A 125 -2.83 0.04 -10.65
C ALA A 125 -4.32 0.01 -10.97
N ILE A 126 -4.94 1.15 -11.27
CA ILE A 126 -6.39 1.26 -11.53
C ILE A 126 -6.78 0.48 -12.78
N SER A 127 -6.01 0.64 -13.87
CA SER A 127 -6.33 -0.01 -15.14
C SER A 127 -5.94 -1.49 -15.18
N ARG A 128 -5.31 -2.02 -14.11
CA ARG A 128 -4.75 -3.38 -14.01
C ARG A 128 -3.72 -3.73 -15.10
N LYS A 129 -3.17 -2.72 -15.80
CA LYS A 129 -2.14 -2.92 -16.85
C LYS A 129 -0.77 -2.79 -16.22
N LYS A 130 -0.40 -3.72 -15.33
CA LYS A 130 0.79 -3.63 -14.48
C LYS A 130 2.08 -3.40 -15.29
N PHE A 131 3.04 -2.74 -14.66
CA PHE A 131 4.41 -2.73 -15.16
C PHE A 131 5.06 -4.10 -14.98
N PRO A 132 6.07 -4.44 -15.80
CA PRO A 132 6.97 -5.55 -15.50
C PRO A 132 7.64 -5.37 -14.13
N PRO A 133 8.12 -6.45 -13.51
CA PRO A 133 8.71 -6.36 -12.18
C PRO A 133 9.93 -5.43 -12.11
N ARG A 134 10.11 -4.81 -10.94
CA ARG A 134 11.19 -3.86 -10.62
C ARG A 134 11.28 -2.72 -11.63
N THR A 135 10.15 -2.09 -11.93
CA THR A 135 10.10 -0.90 -12.79
C THR A 135 10.13 0.37 -11.96
N SER A 136 9.34 0.47 -10.90
CA SER A 136 9.26 1.68 -10.06
C SER A 136 10.08 1.56 -8.77
N ARG A 137 10.80 2.62 -8.41
CA ARG A 137 11.49 2.76 -7.13
C ARG A 137 10.92 3.92 -6.35
N HIS A 138 10.29 3.63 -5.22
CA HIS A 138 9.74 4.63 -4.31
C HIS A 138 10.71 4.93 -3.17
N VAL A 139 10.84 6.21 -2.82
CA VAL A 139 11.70 6.66 -1.72
C VAL A 139 10.90 7.60 -0.82
N LEU A 140 11.02 7.41 0.49
CA LEU A 140 10.48 8.33 1.49
C LEU A 140 11.59 9.27 1.97
N ILE A 141 11.36 10.57 1.86
CA ILE A 141 12.28 11.63 2.29
C ILE A 141 11.84 12.08 3.69
N GLY A 142 12.70 11.89 4.70
CA GLY A 142 12.39 12.30 6.07
C GLY A 142 11.40 11.40 6.81
N ALA A 143 11.07 10.22 6.28
CA ALA A 143 10.25 9.22 6.94
C ALA A 143 10.82 7.82 6.72
N GLN A 144 10.55 6.91 7.65
CA GLN A 144 10.93 5.50 7.56
C GLN A 144 9.71 4.62 7.79
N VAL A 145 9.67 3.49 7.08
CA VAL A 145 8.63 2.49 7.29
C VAL A 145 8.99 1.69 8.55
N PRO A 146 8.19 1.77 9.63
CA PRO A 146 8.52 1.06 10.87
C PRO A 146 8.33 -0.45 10.72
N ALA A 147 9.06 -1.24 11.51
CA ALA A 147 8.75 -2.66 11.65
C ALA A 147 7.35 -2.85 12.26
N SER A 148 6.61 -3.84 11.77
CA SER A 148 5.27 -4.18 12.24
C SER A 148 5.21 -5.48 13.02
N LEU A 149 6.08 -6.44 12.70
CA LEU A 149 6.17 -7.78 13.33
C LEU A 149 4.81 -8.48 13.54
N VAL A 150 3.89 -8.35 12.58
CA VAL A 150 2.53 -8.88 12.75
C VAL A 150 2.50 -10.40 12.55
N PRO A 151 2.04 -11.19 13.52
CA PRO A 151 1.95 -12.64 13.38
C PRO A 151 0.98 -13.06 12.27
N LEU A 152 1.27 -14.15 11.56
CA LEU A 152 0.38 -14.65 10.50
C LEU A 152 -1.02 -15.04 11.00
N THR A 153 -1.13 -15.42 12.28
CA THR A 153 -2.41 -15.73 12.93
C THR A 153 -3.33 -14.51 12.98
N ALA A 154 -2.79 -13.32 13.20
CA ALA A 154 -3.54 -12.07 13.23
C ALA A 154 -4.16 -11.73 11.87
N LEU A 155 -3.51 -12.15 10.78
CA LEU A 155 -3.88 -11.80 9.41
C LEU A 155 -5.09 -12.56 8.86
N LYS A 156 -5.57 -13.62 9.53
CA LYS A 156 -6.76 -14.38 9.10
C LYS A 156 -8.06 -13.64 9.37
N ARG A 157 -8.18 -13.02 10.55
CA ARG A 157 -9.43 -12.40 11.04
C ARG A 157 -9.27 -10.91 11.39
N ALA A 158 -8.10 -10.32 11.10
CA ALA A 158 -7.68 -9.01 11.59
C ALA A 158 -7.68 -8.91 13.12
N TYR A 159 -7.24 -9.96 13.82
CA TYR A 159 -7.16 -9.91 15.26
C TYR A 159 -5.76 -9.48 15.70
N THR A 160 -5.62 -8.24 16.13
CA THR A 160 -4.43 -7.79 16.85
C THR A 160 -4.76 -6.65 17.81
N ASN A 161 -4.15 -6.67 18.99
CA ASN A 161 -4.23 -5.56 19.95
C ASN A 161 -3.26 -4.42 19.60
N THR A 162 -2.40 -4.61 18.60
CA THR A 162 -1.24 -3.72 18.35
C THR A 162 -1.38 -2.82 17.13
N LEU A 163 -2.26 -3.15 16.19
CA LEU A 163 -2.50 -2.32 15.00
C LEU A 163 -3.99 -2.13 14.76
N PRO A 164 -4.43 -0.90 14.47
CA PRO A 164 -5.81 -0.63 14.08
C PRO A 164 -6.14 -1.31 12.74
N ILE A 165 -7.39 -1.75 12.60
CA ILE A 165 -7.92 -2.35 11.37
C ILE A 165 -8.58 -1.23 10.57
N LEU A 166 -8.27 -1.15 9.28
CA LEU A 166 -8.98 -0.24 8.39
C LEU A 166 -10.31 -0.87 7.95
N HIS A 167 -11.42 -0.31 8.42
CA HIS A 167 -12.77 -0.68 7.98
C HIS A 167 -13.27 0.30 6.91
N ILE A 168 -13.52 -0.19 5.69
CA ILE A 168 -14.06 0.64 4.59
C ILE A 168 -15.43 1.23 4.94
N GLY A 169 -16.25 0.54 5.73
CA GLY A 169 -17.60 1.00 6.11
C GLY A 169 -17.63 2.18 7.09
N ASN A 170 -16.52 2.47 7.77
CA ASN A 170 -16.45 3.43 8.88
C ASN A 170 -15.58 4.65 8.58
N TYR A 171 -15.38 5.00 7.31
CA TYR A 171 -14.60 6.20 6.96
C TYR A 171 -15.18 7.50 7.55
N SER A 172 -16.50 7.56 7.78
CA SER A 172 -17.16 8.70 8.44
C SER A 172 -17.19 8.61 9.97
N GLU A 173 -17.18 7.43 10.58
CA GLU A 173 -17.33 7.27 12.03
C GLU A 173 -16.06 7.63 12.82
N TYR A 174 -14.87 7.44 12.23
CA TYR A 174 -13.62 7.90 12.85
C TYR A 174 -13.45 9.44 12.84
N ALA A 175 -14.29 10.17 12.08
CA ALA A 175 -14.29 11.63 12.06
C ALA A 175 -15.10 12.26 13.21
N ILE A 176 -15.88 11.48 13.96
CA ILE A 176 -16.84 12.00 14.94
C ILE A 176 -16.42 11.72 16.40
N ASN A 177 -15.50 10.78 16.64
CA ASN A 177 -15.11 10.36 17.98
C ASN A 177 -13.62 10.60 18.31
N GLY A 178 -13.11 11.77 17.90
CA GLY A 178 -11.84 12.31 18.42
C GLY A 178 -12.13 13.51 19.31
N THR A 179 -12.19 13.26 20.62
CA THR A 179 -12.12 14.27 21.70
C THR A 179 -10.96 15.23 21.52
#